data_AF-A0A5K1G9K2-F1
#
_entry.id   AF-A0A5K1G9K2-F1
#
_cell.length_a   1.000
_cell.length_b   1.000
_cell.length_c   1.000
_cell.angle_alpha   90.00
_cell.angle_beta   90.00
_cell.angle_gamma   90.00
#
_symmetry.space_group_name_H-M   'P 1'
#
loop_
_entity.id
_entity.type
_entity.pdbx_description
1 polymer ?
#
loop_
_entity_poly.entity_id
_entity_poly.type
_entity_poly.pdbx_seq_one_letter_code
_entity_poly.pdbx_strand_id
1 'polypeptide(L)'
;ASDPWIYLYTYLFLGSYGQDMIDYIMEGGTFARWWNDQRIWLIRGVSCFLFGLFDYLLQRMGISIPGFHLTNKDVDDQVVKRYKQGLFEFGVDSPMFFTISATAVISLVALVVGGVRVVMQGDVEEMMAQLFISGFAVVNSWPVYEAMVVRRDGGRMPTKITVLAALSGCAFYMVSEFARRNWT
;
A
#
# COMPACT_ATOMS: atom_id res chain seq x y z
N ALA A 1 -15.08 -16.04 -22.10
CA ALA A 1 -16.44 -15.83 -21.57
C ALA A 1 -16.24 -15.51 -20.10
N SER A 2 -16.46 -14.26 -19.73
CA SER A 2 -16.06 -13.75 -18.41
C SER A 2 -16.88 -14.41 -17.31
N ASP A 3 -16.20 -14.80 -16.23
CA ASP A 3 -16.84 -15.43 -15.08
C ASP A 3 -17.92 -14.51 -14.48
N PRO A 4 -19.20 -14.94 -14.39
CA PRO A 4 -20.28 -14.16 -13.78
C PRO A 4 -19.95 -13.59 -12.39
N TRP A 5 -19.07 -14.27 -11.63
CA TRP A 5 -18.65 -13.82 -10.31
C TRP A 5 -17.89 -12.48 -10.34
N ILE A 6 -17.20 -12.15 -11.44
CA ILE A 6 -16.48 -10.88 -11.58
C ILE A 6 -17.44 -9.70 -11.44
N TYR A 7 -18.61 -9.77 -12.07
CA TYR A 7 -19.63 -8.71 -11.95
C TYR A 7 -20.12 -8.54 -10.52
N LEU A 8 -20.32 -9.65 -9.80
CA LEU A 8 -20.71 -9.60 -8.38
C LEU A 8 -19.63 -8.93 -7.53
N TYR A 9 -18.36 -9.31 -7.71
CA TYR A 9 -17.25 -8.70 -6.97
C TYR A 9 -17.10 -7.21 -7.29
N THR A 10 -17.20 -6.83 -8.55
CA THR A 10 -17.17 -5.42 -8.96
C THR A 10 -18.34 -4.64 -8.34
N TYR A 11 -19.55 -5.20 -8.35
CA TYR A 11 -20.71 -4.58 -7.73
C TYR A 11 -20.52 -4.40 -6.22
N LEU A 12 -20.06 -5.43 -5.50
CA LEU A 12 -19.81 -5.34 -4.07
C LEU A 12 -18.71 -4.33 -3.71
N PHE A 13 -17.66 -4.27 -4.53
CA PHE A 13 -16.59 -3.30 -4.36
C PHE A 13 -17.10 -1.86 -4.56
N LEU A 14 -17.76 -1.59 -5.69
CA LEU A 14 -18.27 -0.26 -6.01
C LEU A 14 -19.38 0.17 -5.06
N GLY A 15 -20.27 -0.76 -4.70
CA GLY A 15 -21.36 -0.53 -3.77
C GLY A 15 -20.86 -0.17 -2.37
N SER A 16 -19.89 -0.94 -1.83
CA SER A 16 -19.35 -0.67 -0.49
C SER A 16 -18.58 0.65 -0.43
N TYR A 17 -17.65 0.89 -1.37
CA TYR A 17 -16.91 2.16 -1.43
C TYR A 17 -17.82 3.35 -1.73
N GLY A 18 -18.79 3.19 -2.62
CA GLY A 18 -19.74 4.25 -2.98
C GLY A 18 -20.64 4.62 -1.81
N GLN A 19 -21.18 3.62 -1.10
CA GLN A 19 -22.01 3.87 0.08
C GLN A 19 -21.21 4.53 1.20
N ASP A 20 -20.03 3.99 1.52
CA ASP A 20 -19.13 4.58 2.53
C ASP A 20 -18.77 6.04 2.21
N MET A 21 -18.50 6.35 0.94
CA MET A 21 -18.27 7.72 0.50
C MET A 21 -19.48 8.63 0.70
N ILE A 22 -20.69 8.16 0.36
CA ILE A 22 -21.92 8.93 0.52
C ILE A 22 -22.15 9.23 2.01
N ASP A 23 -22.06 8.21 2.85
CA ASP A 23 -22.25 8.34 4.30
C ASP A 23 -21.22 9.32 4.89
N TYR A 24 -19.94 9.19 4.53
CA TYR A 24 -18.87 10.07 4.98
C TYR A 24 -19.11 11.55 4.60
N ILE A 25 -19.64 11.82 3.40
CA ILE A 25 -19.94 13.18 2.95
C ILE A 25 -21.21 13.71 3.66
N MET A 26 -22.23 12.87 3.86
CA MET A 26 -23.46 13.24 4.57
C MET A 26 -23.20 13.63 6.03
N GLU A 27 -22.18 13.05 6.66
CA GLU A 27 -21.73 13.40 8.01
C GLU A 27 -20.87 14.69 8.07
N GLY A 28 -20.74 15.41 6.94
CA GLY A 28 -19.99 16.66 6.87
C GLY A 28 -18.50 16.48 6.52
N GLY A 29 -18.11 15.28 6.08
CA GLY A 29 -16.80 15.02 5.49
C GLY A 29 -16.64 15.63 4.09
N THR A 30 -15.44 15.52 3.54
CA THR A 30 -15.16 15.89 2.14
C THR A 30 -14.64 14.68 1.39
N PHE A 31 -14.82 14.66 0.07
CA PHE A 31 -14.27 13.59 -0.79
C PHE A 31 -12.76 13.37 -0.56
N ALA A 32 -11.99 14.45 -0.42
CA ALA A 32 -10.55 14.36 -0.14
C ALA A 32 -10.25 13.70 1.21
N ARG A 33 -11.05 13.99 2.25
CA ARG A 33 -10.90 13.37 3.57
C ARG A 33 -11.31 11.90 3.53
N TRP A 34 -12.40 11.56 2.85
CA TRP A 34 -12.82 10.17 2.63
C TRP A 34 -11.74 9.38 1.91
N TRP A 35 -11.21 9.89 0.80
CA TRP A 35 -10.13 9.21 0.07
C TRP A 35 -8.88 9.01 0.93
N ASN A 36 -8.56 9.99 1.77
CA ASN A 36 -7.45 9.85 2.72
C ASN A 36 -7.74 8.79 3.80
N ASP A 37 -8.99 8.66 4.24
CA ASP A 37 -9.41 7.61 5.15
C ASP A 37 -9.24 6.21 4.51
N GLN A 38 -9.63 6.04 3.25
CA GLN A 38 -9.39 4.81 2.49
C GLN A 38 -7.90 4.46 2.40
N ARG A 39 -7.05 5.46 2.15
CA ARG A 39 -5.58 5.27 2.16
C ARG A 39 -5.08 4.80 3.53
N ILE A 40 -5.55 5.42 4.61
CA ILE A 40 -5.19 5.03 5.97
C ILE A 40 -5.67 3.62 6.28
N TRP A 41 -6.86 3.24 5.83
CA TRP A 41 -7.37 1.88 5.99
C TRP A 41 -6.45 0.84 5.35
N LEU A 42 -6.03 1.06 4.10
CA LEU A 42 -5.07 0.20 3.40
C LEU A 42 -3.71 0.14 4.10
N ILE A 43 -3.19 1.31 4.53
CA ILE A 43 -1.93 1.42 5.27
C ILE A 43 -1.98 0.58 6.55
N ARG A 44 -3.07 0.65 7.33
CA ARG A 44 -3.24 -0.13 8.56
C ARG A 44 -3.20 -1.64 8.29
N GLY A 45 -3.82 -2.08 7.20
CA GLY A 45 -3.80 -3.47 6.75
C GLY A 45 -2.39 -4.03 6.58
N VAL A 46 -1.53 -3.31 5.84
CA VAL A 46 -0.16 -3.77 5.54
C VAL A 46 0.88 -3.41 6.60
N SER A 47 0.48 -2.66 7.63
CA SER A 47 1.34 -2.27 8.75
C SER A 47 0.85 -2.86 10.07
N CYS A 48 0.13 -2.10 10.88
CA CYS A 48 -0.17 -2.48 12.27
C CYS A 48 -0.97 -3.77 12.38
N PHE A 49 -1.88 -4.08 11.45
CA PHE A 49 -2.61 -5.35 11.48
C PHE A 49 -1.70 -6.54 11.16
N LEU A 50 -0.84 -6.41 10.15
CA LEU A 50 0.15 -7.42 9.81
C LEU A 50 1.14 -7.66 10.96
N PHE A 51 1.68 -6.60 11.56
CA PHE A 51 2.59 -6.70 12.70
C PHE A 51 1.89 -7.28 13.95
N GLY A 52 0.64 -6.87 14.22
CA GLY A 52 -0.15 -7.42 15.32
C GLY A 52 -0.46 -8.91 15.15
N LEU A 53 -0.72 -9.35 13.91
CA LEU A 53 -0.90 -10.78 13.60
C LEU A 53 0.41 -11.56 13.83
N PHE A 54 1.54 -11.04 13.36
CA PHE A 54 2.84 -11.70 13.60
C PHE A 54 3.18 -11.76 15.08
N ASP A 55 2.94 -10.69 15.84
CA ASP A 55 3.14 -10.67 17.28
C ASP A 55 2.29 -11.74 17.98
N TYR A 56 1.00 -11.79 17.67
CA TYR A 56 0.11 -12.83 18.20
C TYR A 56 0.59 -14.25 17.89
N LEU A 57 0.99 -14.52 16.64
CA LEU A 57 1.48 -15.84 16.24
C LEU A 57 2.77 -16.23 16.95
N LEU A 58 3.72 -15.30 17.07
CA LEU A 58 4.99 -15.53 17.74
C LEU A 58 4.78 -15.80 19.23
N GLN A 59 3.90 -15.05 19.89
CA GLN A 59 3.50 -15.32 21.28
C GLN A 59 2.89 -16.71 21.44
N ARG A 60 2.01 -17.13 20.51
CA ARG A 60 1.43 -18.48 20.51
C ARG A 60 2.47 -19.59 20.32
N MET A 61 3.58 -19.29 19.64
CA MET A 61 4.72 -20.21 19.47
C MET A 61 5.73 -20.15 20.63
N GLY A 62 5.47 -19.34 21.67
CA GLY A 62 6.35 -19.19 22.83
C GLY A 62 7.53 -18.23 22.62
N ILE A 63 7.53 -17.45 21.52
CA ILE A 63 8.56 -16.44 21.24
C ILE A 63 8.06 -15.09 21.77
N SER A 64 8.74 -14.55 22.78
CA SER A 64 8.45 -13.22 23.30
C SER A 64 9.12 -12.15 22.44
N ILE A 65 8.33 -11.24 21.87
CA ILE A 65 8.84 -10.08 21.13
C ILE A 65 9.14 -8.94 22.12
N PRO A 66 10.26 -8.22 21.98
CA PRO A 66 10.55 -7.05 22.81
C PRO A 66 9.39 -6.04 22.81
N GLY A 67 9.09 -5.48 23.98
CA GLY A 67 7.92 -4.65 24.22
C GLY A 67 7.85 -3.36 23.38
N PHE A 68 6.65 -2.79 23.31
CA PHE A 68 6.33 -1.56 22.59
C PHE A 68 7.27 -0.41 23.00
N HIS A 69 8.17 -0.02 22.11
CA HIS A 69 8.94 1.20 22.27
C HIS A 69 7.99 2.39 22.14
N LEU A 70 7.84 3.15 23.23
CA LEU A 70 7.06 4.38 23.23
C LEU A 70 7.55 5.28 22.09
N THR A 71 6.66 5.59 21.14
CA THR A 71 6.95 6.54 20.08
C THR A 71 7.22 7.89 20.73
N ASN A 72 8.37 8.50 20.43
CA ASN A 72 8.65 9.85 20.90
C ASN A 72 7.57 10.77 20.33
N LYS A 73 6.85 11.46 21.22
CA LYS A 73 5.78 12.41 20.88
C LYS A 73 6.30 13.85 20.81
N ASP A 74 7.62 14.05 20.74
CA ASP A 74 8.19 15.36 20.44
C ASP A 74 7.69 15.80 19.06
N VAL A 75 6.71 16.71 19.07
CA VAL A 75 6.14 17.28 17.85
C VAL A 75 6.82 18.62 17.60
N ASP A 76 7.75 18.63 16.65
CA ASP A 76 8.34 19.86 16.15
C ASP A 76 7.32 20.67 15.32
N ASP A 77 7.49 21.99 15.28
CA ASP A 77 6.60 22.91 14.55
C ASP A 77 6.51 22.55 13.05
N GLN A 78 7.59 22.00 12.49
CA GLN A 78 7.60 21.56 11.10
C GLN A 78 6.69 20.34 10.88
N VAL A 79 6.60 19.42 11.83
CA VAL A 79 5.69 18.25 11.78
C VAL A 79 4.24 18.74 11.84
N VAL A 80 3.92 19.67 12.75
CA VAL A 80 2.59 20.28 12.84
C VAL A 80 2.20 20.97 11.54
N LYS A 81 3.12 21.72 10.93
CA LYS A 81 2.89 22.41 9.66
C LYS A 81 2.52 21.43 8.55
N ARG A 82 3.26 20.33 8.41
CA ARG A 82 3.00 19.28 7.41
C ARG A 82 1.67 18.58 7.65
N TYR A 83 1.35 18.26 8.90
CA TYR A 83 0.07 17.69 9.28
C TYR A 83 -1.10 18.58 8.87
N LYS A 84 -1.02 19.90 9.14
CA LYS A 84 -2.05 20.87 8.72
C LYS A 84 -2.20 20.99 7.20
N GLN A 85 -1.14 20.68 6.45
CA GLN A 85 -1.15 20.63 4.99
C GLN A 85 -1.67 19.30 4.42
N GLY A 86 -1.99 18.32 5.27
CA GLY A 86 -2.44 16.99 4.84
C GLY A 86 -1.30 16.10 4.32
N LEU A 87 -0.05 16.42 4.64
CA LEU A 87 1.12 15.64 4.24
C LEU A 87 1.38 14.52 5.24
N PHE A 88 1.62 13.32 4.72
CA PHE A 88 2.01 12.16 5.53
C PHE A 88 3.42 12.33 6.08
N GLU A 89 3.64 11.87 7.31
CA GLU A 89 4.95 11.92 7.97
C GLU A 89 5.62 10.55 7.92
N PHE A 90 6.72 10.46 7.17
CA PHE A 90 7.46 9.22 6.96
C PHE A 90 8.90 9.26 7.51
N GLY A 91 9.33 10.39 8.10
CA GLY A 91 10.73 10.64 8.48
C GLY A 91 11.33 9.74 9.55
N VAL A 92 10.52 8.92 10.22
CA VAL A 92 10.97 8.01 11.28
C VAL A 92 11.40 6.67 10.68
N ASP A 93 12.55 6.14 11.09
CA ASP A 93 12.94 4.78 10.73
C ASP A 93 12.04 3.75 11.43
N SER A 94 11.09 3.16 10.70
CA SER A 94 10.14 2.18 11.22
C SER A 94 10.01 0.95 10.30
N PRO A 95 10.02 -0.28 10.85
CA PRO A 95 9.73 -1.50 10.09
C PRO A 95 8.36 -1.50 9.40
N MET A 96 7.38 -0.79 9.97
CA MET A 96 6.04 -0.65 9.35
C MET A 96 6.10 0.15 8.05
N PHE A 97 6.98 1.15 7.97
CA PHE A 97 7.15 1.90 6.73
C PHE A 97 7.85 1.08 5.65
N PHE A 98 8.68 0.11 6.04
CA PHE A 98 9.20 -0.86 5.08
C PHE A 98 8.08 -1.68 4.45
N THR A 99 7.15 -2.25 5.23
CA THR A 99 6.05 -3.04 4.64
C THR A 99 5.14 -2.20 3.75
N ILE A 100 4.80 -0.98 4.17
CA ILE A 100 4.01 -0.03 3.35
C ILE A 100 4.74 0.28 2.03
N SER A 101 6.02 0.62 2.10
CA SER A 101 6.82 0.98 0.91
C SER A 101 7.06 -0.22 -0.01
N ALA A 102 7.31 -1.40 0.56
CA ALA A 102 7.48 -2.63 -0.21
C ALA A 102 6.20 -3.00 -0.95
N THR A 103 5.03 -2.94 -0.29
CA THR A 103 3.75 -3.17 -0.96
C THR A 103 3.53 -2.19 -2.10
N ALA A 104 3.79 -0.90 -1.88
CA ALA A 104 3.68 0.11 -2.94
C ALA A 104 4.56 -0.24 -4.14
N VAL A 105 5.87 -0.46 -3.92
CA VAL A 105 6.81 -0.81 -5.00
C VAL A 105 6.39 -2.10 -5.72
N ILE A 106 5.99 -3.15 -5.01
CA ILE A 106 5.56 -4.41 -5.62
C ILE A 106 4.31 -4.19 -6.46
N SER A 107 3.32 -3.43 -5.98
CA SER A 107 2.12 -3.09 -6.76
C SER A 107 2.47 -2.29 -8.01
N LEU A 108 3.43 -1.37 -7.95
CA LEU A 108 3.91 -0.64 -9.11
C LEU A 108 4.58 -1.56 -10.13
N VAL A 109 5.48 -2.45 -9.68
CA VAL A 109 6.15 -3.44 -10.54
C VAL A 109 5.11 -4.35 -11.20
N ALA A 110 4.15 -4.86 -10.44
CA ALA A 110 3.06 -5.69 -10.95
C ALA A 110 2.23 -4.97 -12.02
N LEU A 111 1.88 -3.70 -11.78
CA LEU A 111 1.12 -2.89 -12.74
C LEU A 111 1.90 -2.68 -14.04
N VAL A 112 3.20 -2.36 -13.96
CA VAL A 112 4.05 -2.16 -15.13
C VAL A 112 4.22 -3.45 -15.92
N VAL A 113 4.57 -4.56 -15.26
CA VAL A 113 4.78 -5.86 -15.92
C VAL A 113 3.48 -6.37 -16.52
N GLY A 114 2.36 -6.30 -15.80
CA GLY A 114 1.05 -6.70 -16.31
C GLY A 114 0.63 -5.84 -17.50
N GLY A 115 0.85 -4.52 -17.43
CA GLY A 115 0.51 -3.61 -18.53
C GLY A 115 1.31 -3.89 -19.79
N VAL A 116 2.62 -4.13 -19.65
CA VAL A 116 3.48 -4.55 -20.77
C VAL A 116 2.99 -5.85 -21.39
N ARG A 117 2.61 -6.84 -20.57
CA ARG A 117 2.06 -8.11 -21.07
C ARG A 117 0.77 -7.92 -21.86
N VAL A 118 -0.17 -7.12 -21.35
CA VAL A 118 -1.41 -6.83 -22.08
C VAL A 118 -1.14 -6.18 -23.43
N VAL A 119 -0.19 -5.24 -23.50
CA VAL A 119 0.18 -4.57 -24.75
C VAL A 119 0.86 -5.53 -25.74
N MET A 120 1.70 -6.44 -25.25
CA MET A 120 2.49 -7.33 -26.11
C MET A 120 1.77 -8.62 -26.51
N GLN A 121 0.92 -9.17 -25.64
CA GLN A 121 0.34 -10.51 -25.77
C GLN A 121 -1.17 -10.48 -26.00
N GLY A 122 -1.86 -9.37 -25.68
CA GLY A 122 -3.29 -9.23 -25.90
C GLY A 122 -4.18 -9.86 -24.81
N ASP A 123 -3.61 -10.30 -23.69
CA ASP A 123 -4.30 -11.03 -22.61
C ASP A 123 -5.10 -10.11 -21.67
N VAL A 124 -5.98 -9.27 -22.24
CA VAL A 124 -6.73 -8.26 -21.50
C VAL A 124 -7.68 -8.89 -20.48
N GLU A 125 -8.46 -9.91 -20.88
CA GLU A 125 -9.51 -10.51 -20.04
C GLU A 125 -8.93 -11.16 -18.77
N GLU A 126 -7.77 -11.83 -18.90
CA GLU A 126 -7.10 -12.52 -17.80
C GLU A 126 -6.38 -11.55 -16.85
N MET A 127 -5.80 -10.47 -17.38
CA MET A 127 -5.02 -9.50 -16.61
C MET A 127 -5.88 -8.39 -15.99
N MET A 128 -7.13 -8.19 -16.43
CA MET A 128 -7.95 -7.02 -16.05
C MET A 128 -8.08 -6.85 -14.54
N ALA A 129 -8.41 -7.92 -13.80
CA ALA A 129 -8.56 -7.85 -12.35
C ALA A 129 -7.23 -7.53 -11.65
N GLN A 130 -6.12 -8.10 -12.13
CA GLN A 130 -4.79 -7.88 -11.55
C GLN A 130 -4.31 -6.44 -11.80
N LEU A 131 -4.55 -5.92 -13.00
CA LEU A 131 -4.27 -4.52 -13.35
C LEU A 131 -5.13 -3.55 -12.54
N PHE A 132 -6.40 -3.89 -12.31
CA PHE A 132 -7.27 -3.10 -11.47
C PHE A 132 -6.76 -3.04 -10.02
N ILE A 133 -6.44 -4.19 -9.41
CA ILE A 133 -5.98 -4.26 -8.02
C ILE A 133 -4.63 -3.55 -7.87
N SER A 134 -3.67 -3.82 -8.76
CA SER A 134 -2.35 -3.18 -8.72
C SER A 134 -2.43 -1.68 -9.00
N GLY A 135 -3.28 -1.26 -9.95
CA GLY A 135 -3.57 0.15 -10.23
C GLY A 135 -4.19 0.87 -9.04
N PHE A 136 -5.20 0.26 -8.41
CA PHE A 136 -5.83 0.80 -7.22
C PHE A 136 -4.84 0.97 -6.07
N ALA A 137 -3.97 -0.02 -5.85
CA ALA A 137 -2.89 0.09 -4.86
C ALA A 137 -1.93 1.23 -5.21
N VAL A 138 -1.48 1.34 -6.46
CA VAL A 138 -0.58 2.42 -6.92
C VAL A 138 -1.18 3.81 -6.69
N VAL A 139 -2.44 4.03 -7.05
CA VAL A 139 -3.11 5.33 -6.87
C VAL A 139 -3.22 5.70 -5.38
N ASN A 140 -3.49 4.71 -4.52
CA ASN A 140 -3.57 4.93 -3.07
C ASN A 140 -2.20 5.11 -2.42
N SER A 141 -1.14 4.52 -2.99
CA SER A 141 0.23 4.67 -2.53
C SER A 141 0.93 5.95 -3.04
N TRP A 142 0.23 6.87 -3.70
CA TRP A 142 0.84 8.12 -4.18
C TRP A 142 1.68 8.88 -3.14
N PRO A 143 1.19 9.12 -1.90
CA PRO A 143 1.99 9.83 -0.89
C PRO A 143 3.26 9.08 -0.49
N VAL A 144 3.28 7.75 -0.64
CA VAL A 144 4.44 6.91 -0.34
C VAL A 144 5.51 7.12 -1.42
N TYR A 145 5.15 7.08 -2.71
CA TYR A 145 6.09 7.36 -3.79
C TYR A 145 6.65 8.78 -3.73
N GLU A 146 5.77 9.74 -3.42
CA GLU A 146 6.16 11.13 -3.22
C GLU A 146 7.20 11.25 -2.09
N ALA A 147 6.98 10.56 -0.97
CA ALA A 147 7.92 10.53 0.15
C ALA A 147 9.23 9.79 -0.17
N MET A 148 9.22 8.78 -1.02
CA MET A 148 10.41 8.03 -1.41
C MET A 148 11.30 8.80 -2.40
N VAL A 149 10.70 9.44 -3.40
CA VAL A 149 11.44 9.93 -4.59
C VAL A 149 11.46 11.45 -4.70
N VAL A 150 10.35 12.12 -4.40
CA VAL A 150 10.17 13.56 -4.70
C VAL A 150 10.62 14.43 -3.54
N ARG A 151 10.26 14.05 -2.31
CA ARG A 151 10.45 14.88 -1.11
C ARG A 151 11.91 15.03 -0.69
N ARG A 152 12.21 16.19 -0.12
CA ARG A 152 13.53 16.57 0.45
C ARG A 152 13.45 17.15 1.86
N ASP A 153 12.26 17.19 2.43
CA ASP A 153 12.00 17.70 3.78
C ASP A 153 12.10 16.57 4.83
N GLY A 154 11.93 16.92 6.10
CA GLY A 154 12.06 15.97 7.22
C GLY A 154 11.02 14.83 7.22
N GLY A 155 9.91 14.98 6.51
CA GLY A 155 8.90 13.92 6.39
C GLY A 155 9.13 12.97 5.20
N ARG A 156 10.27 13.09 4.50
CA ARG A 156 10.72 12.16 3.45
C ARG A 156 10.91 10.75 4.01
N MET A 157 10.67 9.74 3.19
CA MET A 157 10.99 8.36 3.54
C MET A 157 12.51 8.17 3.72
N PRO A 158 12.96 7.53 4.82
CA PRO A 158 14.37 7.22 5.01
C PRO A 158 14.95 6.44 3.82
N THR A 159 16.16 6.82 3.42
CA THR A 159 16.82 6.25 2.25
C THR A 159 17.02 4.74 2.39
N LYS A 160 17.32 4.26 3.60
CA LYS A 160 17.46 2.83 3.89
C LYS A 160 16.16 2.07 3.58
N ILE A 161 15.03 2.57 4.03
CA ILE A 161 13.71 1.97 3.78
C ILE A 161 13.38 1.99 2.29
N THR A 162 13.67 3.12 1.63
CA THR A 162 13.45 3.29 0.19
C THR A 162 14.24 2.26 -0.63
N VAL A 163 15.52 2.07 -0.31
CA VAL A 163 16.38 1.08 -0.98
C VAL A 163 15.89 -0.34 -0.73
N LEU A 164 15.55 -0.70 0.52
CA LEU A 164 15.03 -2.03 0.85
C LEU A 164 13.70 -2.31 0.12
N ALA A 165 12.80 -1.33 0.06
CA ALA A 165 11.55 -1.46 -0.69
C ALA A 165 11.80 -1.67 -2.18
N ALA A 166 12.71 -0.91 -2.80
CA ALA A 166 13.12 -1.10 -4.19
C ALA A 166 13.67 -2.52 -4.44
N LEU A 167 14.53 -3.01 -3.56
CA LEU A 167 15.09 -4.36 -3.64
C LEU A 167 13.99 -5.43 -3.52
N SER A 168 12.98 -5.22 -2.67
CA SER A 168 11.86 -6.16 -2.55
C SER A 168 11.06 -6.28 -3.85
N GLY A 169 10.86 -5.17 -4.59
CA GLY A 169 10.25 -5.18 -5.92
C GLY A 169 11.07 -5.97 -6.94
N CYS A 170 12.39 -5.76 -6.97
CA CYS A 170 13.28 -6.53 -7.84
C CYS A 170 13.25 -8.03 -7.50
N ALA A 171 13.31 -8.38 -6.22
CA ALA A 171 13.24 -9.75 -5.76
C ALA A 171 11.91 -10.41 -6.16
N PHE A 172 10.79 -9.72 -5.97
CA PHE A 172 9.46 -10.19 -6.37
C PHE A 172 9.40 -10.46 -7.88
N TYR A 173 9.89 -9.52 -8.70
CA TYR A 173 9.96 -9.72 -10.15
C TYR A 173 10.79 -10.95 -10.52
N MET A 174 12.00 -11.09 -9.97
CA MET A 174 12.88 -12.23 -10.26
C MET A 174 12.25 -13.57 -9.86
N VAL A 175 11.62 -13.64 -8.68
CA VAL A 175 10.91 -14.84 -8.22
C VAL A 175 9.74 -15.15 -9.16
N SER A 176 8.98 -14.14 -9.57
CA SER A 176 7.85 -14.32 -10.49
C SER A 176 8.29 -14.84 -11.86
N GLU A 177 9.41 -14.35 -12.39
CA GLU A 177 9.97 -14.81 -13.66
C GLU A 177 10.56 -16.22 -13.56
N PHE A 178 11.22 -16.54 -12.44
CA PHE A 178 11.71 -17.90 -12.20
C PHE A 178 10.57 -18.91 -12.08
N ALA A 179 9.53 -18.58 -11.30
CA ALA A 179 8.34 -19.41 -11.15
C ALA A 179 7.67 -19.63 -12.52
N ARG A 180 7.50 -18.56 -13.30
CA ARG A 180 6.92 -18.65 -14.65
C ARG A 180 7.72 -19.58 -15.55
N ARG A 181 9.05 -19.44 -15.60
CA ARG A 181 9.90 -20.26 -16.48
C ARG A 181 9.93 -21.75 -16.15
N ASN A 182 9.73 -22.12 -14.89
CA ASN A 182 9.82 -23.52 -14.44
C ASN A 182 8.47 -24.24 -14.41
N TRP A 183 7.35 -23.50 -14.47
CA TRP A 183 5.99 -24.04 -14.37
C TRP A 183 5.16 -23.85 -15.64
N THR A 184 5.78 -23.35 -16.73
CA THR A 184 5.26 -23.38 -18.12
C THR A 184 6.11 -24.29 -18.97
#